data_AF-A0AA44A508-F1
#
_entry.id   AF-A0AA44A508-F1
#
_cell.length_a   1.000
_cell.length_b   1.000
_cell.length_c   1.000
_cell.angle_alpha   90.00
_cell.angle_beta   90.00
_cell.angle_gamma   90.00
#
_symmetry.space_group_name_H-M   'P 1'
#
loop_
_entity.id
_entity.type
_entity.pdbx_description
1 polymer ?
#
loop_
_entity_poly.entity_id
_entity_poly.type
_entity_poly.pdbx_seq_one_letter_code
_entity_poly.pdbx_strand_id
1 'polypeptide(L)'
;KPMPEAHKKVNSNSFIETDDERLVRDFLHDAFFFINIAEIILFIEKQYGIDEKLQWKWVKGIIEAYQEAFPELNNYQHFDLFEPTIQVEKLTTRRLLSDSELRIHHVTNPLGVGGITDATTISET
;
A
#
# COMPACT_ATOMS: atom_id res chain seq x y z
N LYS A 1 8.02 -11.47 23.52
CA LYS A 1 7.40 -11.03 24.81
C LYS A 1 5.92 -10.83 24.53
N PRO A 2 4.95 -11.34 25.33
CA PRO A 2 3.54 -11.19 24.95
C PRO A 2 3.14 -9.71 24.90
N MET A 3 2.40 -9.32 23.87
CA MET A 3 1.89 -7.95 23.72
C MET A 3 0.99 -7.59 24.91
N PRO A 4 1.20 -6.44 25.59
CA PRO A 4 0.32 -6.02 26.67
C PRO A 4 -1.13 -5.81 26.19
N GLU A 5 -2.12 -6.29 26.95
CA GLU A 5 -3.54 -6.19 26.59
C GLU A 5 -4.03 -4.75 26.32
N ALA A 6 -3.34 -3.76 26.90
CA ALA A 6 -3.62 -2.35 26.68
C ALA A 6 -3.43 -1.92 25.21
N HIS A 7 -2.52 -2.56 24.45
CA HIS A 7 -2.27 -2.20 23.05
C HIS A 7 -3.39 -2.66 22.12
N LYS A 8 -3.93 -3.87 22.34
CA LYS A 8 -5.08 -4.39 21.58
C LYS A 8 -6.33 -3.53 21.71
N LYS A 9 -6.51 -2.84 22.85
CA LYS A 9 -7.69 -2.00 23.13
C LYS A 9 -7.64 -0.62 22.45
N VAL A 10 -6.48 -0.15 22.01
CA VAL A 10 -6.32 1.20 21.43
C VAL A 10 -6.33 1.15 19.91
N ASN A 11 -5.74 0.11 19.32
CA ASN A 11 -5.79 -0.14 17.88
C ASN A 11 -5.51 -1.62 17.61
N SER A 12 -6.53 -2.35 17.14
CA SER A 12 -6.38 -3.75 16.74
C SER A 12 -5.37 -3.93 15.59
N ASN A 13 -5.07 -2.86 14.85
CA ASN A 13 -4.09 -2.78 13.76
C ASN A 13 -2.71 -2.27 14.22
N SER A 14 -2.49 -1.98 15.51
CA SER A 14 -1.19 -1.52 16.05
C SER A 14 -0.42 -2.67 16.70
N PHE A 15 -0.24 -3.76 15.97
CA PHE A 15 0.71 -4.78 16.39
C PHE A 15 2.13 -4.23 16.25
N ILE A 16 2.96 -4.46 17.28
CA ILE A 16 4.39 -4.10 17.24
C ILE A 16 5.19 -5.20 16.50
N GLU A 17 4.64 -6.41 16.43
CA GLU A 17 5.27 -7.61 15.87
C GLU A 17 4.16 -8.45 15.20
N THR A 18 4.45 -9.01 14.03
CA THR A 18 3.57 -9.92 13.29
C THR A 18 4.41 -10.99 12.60
N ASP A 19 3.88 -12.22 12.53
CA ASP A 19 4.46 -13.32 11.77
C ASP A 19 3.91 -13.37 10.33
N ASP A 20 2.99 -12.47 9.96
CA ASP A 20 2.41 -12.37 8.61
C ASP A 20 3.13 -11.28 7.80
N GLU A 21 4.02 -11.71 6.90
CA GLU A 21 4.80 -10.84 6.01
C GLU A 21 3.92 -9.93 5.14
N ARG A 22 2.71 -10.39 4.78
CA ARG A 22 1.76 -9.61 3.97
C ARG A 22 1.29 -8.37 4.72
N LEU A 23 1.12 -8.47 6.04
CA LEU A 23 0.74 -7.33 6.86
C LEU A 23 1.86 -6.29 6.94
N VAL A 24 3.13 -6.70 6.88
CA VAL A 24 4.27 -5.76 6.83
C VAL A 24 4.31 -5.03 5.49
N ARG A 25 4.17 -5.77 4.38
CA ARG A 25 4.06 -5.20 3.03
C ARG A 25 2.88 -4.23 2.94
N ASP A 26 1.69 -4.67 3.37
CA ASP A 26 0.46 -3.88 3.29
C ASP A 26 0.51 -2.65 4.20
N PHE A 27 1.19 -2.73 5.35
CA PHE A 27 1.42 -1.56 6.20
C PHE A 27 2.27 -0.49 5.51
N LEU A 28 3.32 -0.90 4.78
CA LEU A 28 4.11 0.04 3.97
C LEU A 28 3.25 0.67 2.86
N HIS A 29 2.42 -0.13 2.18
CA HIS A 29 1.50 0.39 1.18
C HIS A 29 0.49 1.37 1.74
N ASP A 30 -0.14 1.07 2.86
CA ASP A 30 -1.15 1.92 3.49
C ASP A 30 -0.53 3.22 4.00
N ALA A 31 0.52 3.12 4.83
CA ALA A 31 1.09 4.28 5.50
C ALA A 31 1.95 5.16 4.59
N PHE A 32 2.81 4.56 3.76
CA PHE A 32 3.77 5.31 2.96
C PHE A 32 3.23 5.61 1.56
N PHE A 33 2.75 4.61 0.82
CA PHE A 33 2.33 4.85 -0.55
C PHE A 33 0.95 5.51 -0.64
N PHE A 34 -0.05 4.99 0.08
CA PHE A 34 -1.44 5.43 -0.03
C PHE A 34 -1.71 6.73 0.72
N ILE A 35 -1.33 6.84 2.00
CA ILE A 35 -1.60 8.05 2.79
C ILE A 35 -0.65 9.21 2.45
N ASN A 36 0.59 8.93 2.03
CA ASN A 36 1.62 9.95 1.88
C ASN A 36 2.00 10.21 0.41
N ILE A 37 2.58 9.24 -0.29
CA ILE A 37 3.05 9.45 -1.68
C ILE A 37 1.91 9.79 -2.63
N ALA A 38 0.73 9.18 -2.48
CA ALA A 38 -0.43 9.47 -3.32
C ALA A 38 -0.84 10.95 -3.24
N GLU A 39 -0.81 11.57 -2.05
CA GLU A 39 -1.12 12.99 -1.90
C GLU A 39 -0.13 13.89 -2.64
N ILE A 40 1.15 13.52 -2.66
CA ILE A 40 2.18 14.23 -3.44
C ILE A 40 1.91 14.08 -4.94
N ILE A 41 1.58 12.87 -5.40
CA ILE A 41 1.29 12.59 -6.81
C ILE A 41 0.06 13.38 -7.29
N LEU A 42 -1.02 13.36 -6.50
CA LEU A 42 -2.25 14.11 -6.78
C LEU A 42 -2.01 15.62 -6.76
N PHE A 43 -1.18 16.11 -5.82
CA PHE A 43 -0.76 17.50 -5.79
C PHE A 43 -0.01 17.88 -7.07
N ILE A 44 0.95 17.05 -7.49
CA ILE A 44 1.76 17.32 -8.68
C ILE A 44 0.89 17.31 -9.94
N GLU A 45 -0.02 16.35 -10.07
CA GLU A 45 -0.95 16.29 -11.19
C GLU A 45 -1.81 17.55 -11.25
N LYS A 46 -2.38 17.96 -10.10
CA LYS A 46 -3.26 19.13 -10.03
C LYS A 46 -2.54 20.45 -10.31
N GLN A 47 -1.30 20.61 -9.84
CA GLN A 47 -0.57 21.88 -9.94
C GLN A 47 0.29 21.99 -11.21
N TYR A 48 0.77 20.86 -11.73
CA TYR A 48 1.76 20.82 -12.82
C TYR A 48 1.32 19.98 -14.01
N GLY A 49 0.16 19.31 -13.95
CA GLY A 49 -0.42 18.58 -15.09
C GLY A 49 0.32 17.29 -15.45
N ILE A 50 1.08 16.71 -14.52
CA ILE A 50 1.78 15.44 -14.75
C ILE A 50 0.83 14.29 -14.37
N ASP A 51 0.49 13.45 -15.35
CA ASP A 51 -0.42 12.32 -15.19
C ASP A 51 -0.02 11.40 -14.01
N GLU A 52 -1.00 11.05 -13.17
CA GLU A 52 -0.81 10.17 -12.02
C GLU A 52 -0.15 8.82 -12.41
N LYS A 53 -0.60 8.17 -13.49
CA LYS A 53 -0.08 6.85 -13.88
C LYS A 53 1.38 6.93 -14.30
N LEU A 54 1.78 8.01 -14.96
CA LEU A 54 3.16 8.28 -15.31
C LEU A 54 4.02 8.47 -14.05
N GLN A 55 3.53 9.19 -13.05
CA GLN A 55 4.25 9.37 -11.78
C GLN A 55 4.43 8.04 -11.04
N TRP A 56 3.41 7.20 -10.95
CA TRP A 56 3.54 5.86 -10.36
C TRP A 56 4.49 4.94 -11.13
N LYS A 57 4.58 5.07 -12.46
CA LYS A 57 5.61 4.38 -13.25
C LYS A 57 7.03 4.80 -12.85
N TRP A 58 7.26 6.08 -12.56
CA TRP A 58 8.57 6.54 -12.07
C TRP A 58 8.88 5.96 -10.69
N VAL A 59 7.90 5.96 -9.78
CA VAL A 59 8.09 5.35 -8.45
C VAL A 59 8.44 3.87 -8.58
N LYS A 60 7.70 3.12 -9.42
CA LYS A 60 8.01 1.73 -9.73
C LYS A 60 9.44 1.57 -10.27
N GLY A 61 9.83 2.37 -11.26
CA GLY A 61 11.16 2.31 -11.86
C GLY A 61 12.29 2.60 -10.85
N ILE A 62 12.07 3.47 -9.86
CA ILE A 62 13.04 3.72 -8.78
C ILE A 62 13.19 2.49 -7.88
N ILE A 63 12.10 1.79 -7.57
CA ILE A 63 12.13 0.57 -6.76
C ILE A 63 12.82 -0.56 -7.54
N GLU A 64 12.49 -0.75 -8.82
CA GLU A 64 13.13 -1.74 -9.69
C GLU A 64 14.64 -1.48 -9.79
N ALA A 65 15.05 -0.23 -10.03
CA ALA A 65 16.46 0.14 -10.08
C ALA A 65 17.20 -0.12 -8.76
N TYR A 66 16.52 0.05 -7.61
CA TYR A 66 17.08 -0.32 -6.31
C TYR A 66 17.26 -1.84 -6.18
N GLN A 67 16.26 -2.62 -6.58
CA GLN A 67 16.35 -4.09 -6.55
C GLN A 67 17.45 -4.62 -7.47
N GLU A 68 17.63 -4.02 -8.64
CA GLU A 68 18.72 -4.35 -9.57
C GLU A 68 20.11 -3.99 -9.03
N ALA A 69 20.21 -2.90 -8.26
CA ALA A 69 21.48 -2.47 -7.66
C ALA A 69 21.91 -3.34 -6.47
N PHE A 70 20.97 -4.03 -5.81
CA PHE A 70 21.19 -4.85 -4.62
C PHE A 70 20.54 -6.24 -4.74
N PRO A 71 20.88 -7.04 -5.77
CA PRO A 71 20.23 -8.32 -6.04
C PRO A 71 20.46 -9.37 -4.94
N GLU A 72 21.43 -9.17 -4.05
CA GLU A 72 21.76 -10.06 -2.94
C GLU A 72 20.82 -9.97 -1.74
N LEU A 73 19.93 -8.97 -1.69
CA LEU A 73 18.96 -8.83 -0.61
C LEU A 73 17.81 -9.84 -0.78
N ASN A 74 17.77 -10.85 0.10
CA ASN A 74 16.92 -12.04 -0.05
C ASN A 74 15.42 -11.85 0.25
N ASN A 75 14.89 -10.63 0.31
CA ASN A 75 13.55 -10.39 0.89
C ASN A 75 12.54 -9.78 -0.08
N TYR A 76 12.91 -9.51 -1.35
CA TYR A 76 11.99 -8.88 -2.29
C TYR A 76 10.74 -9.73 -2.59
N GLN A 77 10.89 -11.05 -2.64
CA GLN A 77 9.75 -11.97 -2.85
C GLN A 77 8.81 -12.03 -1.64
N HIS A 78 9.35 -11.92 -0.42
CA HIS A 78 8.58 -11.92 0.82
C HIS A 78 7.75 -10.63 0.99
N PHE A 79 8.27 -9.51 0.46
CA PHE A 79 7.62 -8.20 0.52
C PHE A 79 7.38 -7.63 -0.88
N ASP A 80 6.75 -8.40 -1.77
CA ASP A 80 6.51 -7.99 -3.15
C ASP A 80 5.60 -6.75 -3.21
N LEU A 81 6.21 -5.58 -3.51
CA LEU A 81 5.53 -4.30 -3.61
C LEU A 81 4.70 -4.13 -4.90
N PHE A 82 4.80 -5.08 -5.83
CA PHE A 82 4.13 -5.04 -7.13
C PHE A 82 2.89 -5.94 -7.19
N GLU A 83 2.48 -6.51 -6.06
CA GLU A 83 1.22 -7.24 -5.94
C GLU A 83 0.04 -6.39 -6.42
N PRO A 84 -0.85 -6.89 -7.31
CA PRO A 84 -1.88 -6.06 -7.96
C PRO A 84 -2.89 -5.44 -6.99
N THR A 85 -3.06 -6.05 -5.81
CA THR A 85 -4.02 -5.64 -4.80
C THR A 85 -3.38 -5.60 -3.42
N ILE A 86 -3.69 -4.55 -2.65
CA ILE A 86 -3.16 -4.32 -1.31
C ILE A 86 -4.30 -4.08 -0.33
N GLN A 87 -4.04 -4.34 0.96
CA GLN A 87 -4.95 -4.03 2.04
C GLN A 87 -4.69 -2.63 2.60
N VAL A 88 -5.75 -1.85 2.78
CA VAL A 88 -5.71 -0.51 3.39
C VAL A 88 -6.76 -0.38 4.49
N GLU A 89 -6.42 0.33 5.57
CA GLU A 89 -7.29 0.56 6.72
C GLU A 89 -8.43 1.54 6.36
N LYS A 90 -9.65 1.24 6.82
CA LYS A 90 -10.79 2.16 6.71
C LYS A 90 -10.77 3.19 7.86
N LEU A 91 -9.82 4.12 7.82
CA LEU A 91 -9.60 5.11 8.88
C LEU A 91 -10.85 5.94 9.22
N THR A 92 -11.63 6.35 8.22
CA THR A 92 -12.88 7.10 8.44
C THR A 92 -13.93 6.24 9.14
N THR A 93 -14.10 4.98 8.74
CA THR A 93 -15.08 4.08 9.35
C THR A 93 -14.76 3.82 10.82
N ARG A 94 -13.48 3.75 11.18
CA ARG A 94 -13.03 3.61 12.57
C ARG A 94 -13.45 4.78 13.47
N ARG A 95 -13.60 5.99 12.92
CA ARG A 95 -14.12 7.14 13.67
C ARG A 95 -15.64 7.14 13.83
N LEU A 96 -16.35 6.43 12.95
CA LEU A 96 -17.81 6.43 12.89
C LEU A 96 -18.44 5.24 13.63
N LEU A 97 -17.74 4.12 13.73
CA LEU A 97 -18.23 2.88 14.34
C LEU A 97 -17.34 2.46 15.50
N SER A 98 -17.87 1.64 16.42
CA SER A 98 -17.09 1.08 17.54
C SER A 98 -15.81 0.39 17.03
N ASP A 99 -14.67 0.64 17.67
CA ASP A 99 -13.36 0.06 17.30
C ASP A 99 -13.23 -1.39 17.82
N SER A 100 -14.19 -2.23 17.44
CA SER A 100 -14.36 -3.60 17.95
C SER A 100 -13.81 -4.67 17.01
N GLU A 101 -13.46 -4.31 15.78
CA GLU A 101 -12.98 -5.24 14.74
C GLU A 101 -12.02 -4.54 13.77
N LEU A 102 -11.15 -5.34 13.15
CA LEU A 102 -10.24 -4.86 12.10
C LEU A 102 -11.03 -4.51 10.84
N ARG A 103 -10.90 -3.26 10.36
CA ARG A 103 -11.62 -2.78 9.20
C ARG A 103 -10.69 -2.46 8.05
N ILE A 104 -10.48 -3.47 7.21
CA ILE A 104 -9.65 -3.40 6.02
C ILE A 104 -10.54 -3.45 4.77
N HIS A 105 -10.04 -2.89 3.67
CA HIS A 105 -10.51 -3.21 2.33
C HIS A 105 -9.33 -3.43 1.38
N HIS A 106 -9.60 -4.18 0.32
CA HIS A 106 -8.64 -4.37 -0.76
C HIS A 106 -8.83 -3.27 -1.80
N VAL A 107 -7.72 -2.68 -2.22
CA VAL A 107 -7.67 -1.67 -3.29
C VAL A 107 -6.64 -2.07 -4.32
N THR A 108 -6.77 -1.51 -5.52
CA THR A 108 -5.79 -1.68 -6.59
C THR A 108 -4.48 -1.00 -6.20
N ASN A 109 -3.37 -1.71 -6.33
CA ASN A 109 -2.03 -1.17 -6.11
C ASN A 109 -1.53 -0.50 -7.40
N PRO A 110 -1.32 0.83 -7.42
CA PRO A 110 -0.83 1.52 -8.62
C PRO A 110 0.57 1.06 -9.05
N LEU A 111 1.40 0.54 -8.13
CA LEU A 111 2.71 -0.04 -8.46
C LEU A 111 2.58 -1.40 -9.17
N GLY A 112 1.54 -2.17 -8.85
CA GLY A 112 1.29 -3.47 -9.48
C GLY A 112 0.64 -3.36 -10.86
N VAL A 113 -0.28 -2.41 -11.05
CA VAL A 113 -1.02 -2.26 -12.32
C VAL A 113 -0.45 -1.18 -13.26
N GLY A 114 0.42 -0.29 -12.76
CA GLY A 114 1.02 0.80 -13.52
C GLY A 114 2.06 0.34 -14.55
N GLY A 115 2.48 -0.93 -14.52
CA GLY A 115 3.32 -1.55 -15.53
C GLY A 115 2.50 -2.29 -16.59
N ILE A 116 2.03 -1.55 -17.60
CA ILE A 116 1.25 -2.04 -18.76
C ILE A 116 -0.12 -2.64 -18.41
N THR A 117 -1.16 -1.85 -18.60
CA THR A 117 -2.40 -2.37 -19.18
C THR A 117 -2.72 -1.50 -20.39
N ASP A 118 -2.44 -2.04 -21.58
CA ASP A 118 -3.17 -1.61 -22.76
C ASP A 118 -4.67 -1.69 -22.44
N ALA A 119 -5.38 -0.66 -22.86
CA ALA A 119 -6.83 -0.55 -22.73
C ALA A 119 -7.49 -1.85 -23.22
N THR A 120 -8.28 -2.52 -22.37
CA THR A 120 -9.46 -3.32 -22.77
C THR A 120 -10.21 -3.79 -21.50
N THR A 121 -11.48 -3.36 -21.41
CA THR A 121 -12.59 -3.99 -20.69
C THR A 121 -12.64 -3.90 -19.16
N ILE A 122 -13.43 -2.93 -18.68
CA ILE A 122 -14.40 -3.23 -17.62
C ILE A 122 -15.76 -3.24 -18.32
N SER A 123 -16.28 -4.44 -18.56
CA SER A 123 -17.64 -4.65 -19.03
C SER A 123 -18.62 -4.27 -17.93
N GLU A 124 -19.66 -3.56 -18.34
CA GLU A 124 -20.92 -3.41 -17.61
C GLU A 124 -21.43 -4.77 -17.12
N THR A 125 -21.82 -4.83 -15.84
CA THR A 125 -23.04 -5.51 -15.37
C THR A 125 -23.52 -4.85 -14.09
#